data_AF-A0A6N3DW83-F1
#
_entry.id   AF-A0A6N3DW83-F1
#
_cell.length_a   1.000
_cell.length_b   1.000
_cell.length_c   1.000
_cell.angle_alpha   90.00
_cell.angle_beta   90.00
_cell.angle_gamma   90.00
#
_symmetry.space_group_name_H-M   'P 1'
#
loop_
_entity.id
_entity.type
_entity.pdbx_description
1 polymer ?
#
loop_
_entity_poly.entity_id
_entity_poly.type
_entity_poly.pdbx_seq_one_letter_code
_entity_poly.pdbx_strand_id
1 'polypeptide(L)'
;MGIWNSFKGQVGRDTGKVVSNLIWKDKHASVYRRAEDRKQEALKLKKKQLEAELEQKQLDREYEAEKDERIYIEKLKNRIENKVREIDDIEIPEDRKQQILLMNRLILLLKSNPFKDDGESDITNAYPEAILTKYEHTLMMFETLYSDDEKIEYYRRQLGALKKQKMRGKYLRLVLGIVVFILILLFFATMAYLQNNGYID
;
A
#
# COMPACT_ATOMS: atom_id res chain seq x y z
N MET A 1 -98.23 8.50 13.39
CA MET A 1 -97.22 9.18 12.53
C MET A 1 -95.88 9.31 13.28
N GLY A 2 -95.06 8.26 13.37
CA GLY A 2 -93.86 8.31 14.25
C GLY A 2 -92.57 7.66 13.72
N ILE A 3 -92.63 6.81 12.70
CA ILE A 3 -91.49 5.96 12.34
C ILE A 3 -90.68 6.58 11.18
N TRP A 4 -91.34 7.23 10.23
CA TRP A 4 -90.70 7.83 9.05
C TRP A 4 -89.87 9.10 9.35
N ASN A 5 -90.29 9.90 10.33
CA ASN A 5 -89.54 11.11 10.73
C ASN A 5 -88.27 10.77 11.54
N SER A 6 -88.32 9.70 12.33
CA SER A 6 -87.16 9.19 13.09
C SER A 6 -86.08 8.65 12.14
N PHE A 7 -86.49 7.87 11.13
CA PHE A 7 -85.57 7.29 10.15
C PHE A 7 -84.88 8.36 9.30
N LYS A 8 -85.62 9.39 8.84
CA LYS A 8 -85.06 10.51 8.05
C LYS A 8 -84.11 11.38 8.87
N GLY A 9 -84.39 11.57 10.16
CA GLY A 9 -83.50 12.28 11.09
C GLY A 9 -82.22 11.50 11.39
N GLN A 10 -82.31 10.17 11.52
CA GLN A 10 -81.15 9.31 11.79
C GLN A 10 -80.24 9.18 10.56
N VAL A 11 -80.84 8.94 9.38
CA VAL A 11 -80.11 8.91 8.10
C VAL A 11 -79.48 10.27 7.80
N GLY A 12 -80.20 11.37 7.96
CA GLY A 12 -79.65 12.72 7.74
C GLY A 12 -78.49 13.07 8.70
N ARG A 13 -78.56 12.63 9.96
CA ARG A 13 -77.49 12.86 10.94
C ARG A 13 -76.25 12.02 10.65
N ASP A 14 -76.43 10.78 10.23
CA ASP A 14 -75.32 9.89 9.89
C ASP A 14 -74.68 10.27 8.54
N THR A 15 -75.48 10.67 7.54
CA THR A 15 -74.94 11.25 6.30
C THR A 15 -74.22 12.57 6.55
N GLY A 16 -74.76 13.45 7.41
CA GLY A 16 -74.12 14.70 7.79
C GLY A 16 -72.78 14.51 8.51
N LYS A 17 -72.66 13.49 9.36
CA LYS A 17 -71.39 13.10 10.00
C LYS A 17 -70.39 12.54 9.01
N VAL A 18 -70.83 11.71 8.05
CA VAL A 18 -69.97 11.13 7.02
C VAL A 18 -69.44 12.21 6.07
N VAL A 19 -70.30 13.12 5.61
CA VAL A 19 -69.92 14.25 4.76
C VAL A 19 -69.02 15.23 5.51
N SER A 20 -69.29 15.50 6.79
CA SER A 20 -68.43 16.34 7.63
C SER A 20 -67.05 15.72 7.87
N ASN A 21 -66.97 14.41 8.16
CA ASN A 21 -65.70 13.71 8.26
C ASN A 21 -64.95 13.67 6.93
N LEU A 22 -65.65 13.53 5.79
CA LEU A 22 -65.03 13.52 4.47
C LEU A 22 -64.44 14.90 4.10
N ILE A 23 -65.11 15.99 4.48
CA ILE A 23 -64.68 17.36 4.19
C ILE A 23 -63.62 17.86 5.19
N TRP A 24 -63.68 17.46 6.47
CA TRP A 24 -62.88 18.06 7.54
C TRP A 24 -61.82 17.15 8.18
N LYS A 25 -61.78 15.83 7.92
CA LYS A 25 -60.83 14.90 8.56
C LYS A 25 -59.36 15.30 8.43
N ASP A 26 -58.96 15.81 7.26
CA ASP A 26 -57.54 16.03 6.96
C ASP A 26 -57.04 17.45 7.26
N LYS A 27 -57.93 18.38 7.60
CA LYS A 27 -57.54 19.79 7.79
C LYS A 27 -56.74 20.03 9.07
N HIS A 28 -56.98 19.23 10.12
CA HIS A 28 -56.29 19.36 11.41
C HIS A 28 -55.18 18.30 11.62
N ALA A 29 -55.33 17.09 11.07
CA ALA A 29 -54.30 16.04 11.14
C ALA A 29 -53.06 16.36 10.25
N SER A 30 -53.27 17.11 9.16
CA SER A 30 -52.20 17.49 8.24
C SER A 30 -51.20 18.50 8.82
N VAL A 31 -51.53 19.25 9.87
CA VAL A 31 -50.60 20.24 10.46
C VAL A 31 -49.53 19.55 11.30
N TYR A 32 -49.92 18.56 12.11
CA TYR A 32 -48.99 17.77 12.92
C TYR A 32 -48.12 16.84 12.06
N ARG A 33 -48.69 16.14 11.06
CA ARG A 33 -47.90 15.37 10.08
C ARG A 33 -46.90 16.24 9.31
N ARG A 34 -47.32 17.42 8.82
CA ARG A 34 -46.40 18.37 8.16
C ARG A 34 -45.30 18.94 9.07
N ALA A 35 -45.50 18.95 10.39
CA ALA A 35 -44.47 19.39 11.34
C ALA A 35 -43.47 18.27 11.65
N GLU A 36 -43.93 17.02 11.74
CA GLU A 36 -43.07 15.84 11.86
C GLU A 36 -42.27 15.57 10.59
N ASP A 37 -42.89 15.67 9.41
CA ASP A 37 -42.24 15.52 8.12
C ASP A 37 -41.12 16.56 7.95
N ARG A 38 -41.38 17.83 8.31
CA ARG A 38 -40.36 18.90 8.30
C ARG A 38 -39.23 18.65 9.29
N LYS A 39 -39.51 18.10 10.47
CA LYS A 39 -38.47 17.71 11.44
C LYS A 39 -37.62 16.56 10.90
N GLN A 40 -38.23 15.57 10.26
CA GLN A 40 -37.52 14.45 9.64
C GLN A 40 -36.67 14.89 8.44
N GLU A 41 -37.17 15.78 7.59
CA GLU A 41 -36.41 16.38 6.49
C GLU A 41 -35.22 17.18 7.01
N ALA A 42 -35.41 18.02 8.03
CA ALA A 42 -34.31 18.76 8.66
C ALA A 42 -33.27 17.82 9.29
N LEU A 43 -33.70 16.71 9.90
CA LEU A 43 -32.81 15.70 10.46
C LEU A 43 -32.01 14.97 9.36
N LYS A 44 -32.66 14.63 8.24
CA LYS A 44 -32.00 14.04 7.06
C LYS A 44 -30.99 15.00 6.45
N LEU A 45 -31.33 16.28 6.34
CA LEU A 45 -30.43 17.31 5.81
C LEU A 45 -29.19 17.47 6.71
N LYS A 46 -29.39 17.52 8.04
CA LYS A 46 -28.28 17.57 9.01
C LYS A 46 -27.39 16.34 8.96
N LYS A 47 -27.97 15.13 8.84
CA LYS A 47 -27.20 13.90 8.67
C LYS A 47 -26.36 13.93 7.39
N LYS A 48 -26.96 14.35 6.27
CA LYS A 48 -26.26 14.48 5.00
C LYS A 48 -25.12 15.51 5.06
N GLN A 49 -25.34 16.63 5.75
CA GLN A 49 -24.29 17.63 5.99
C GLN A 49 -23.14 17.08 6.85
N LEU A 50 -23.47 16.33 7.91
CA LEU A 50 -22.46 15.70 8.77
C LEU A 50 -21.67 14.62 8.03
N GLU A 51 -22.34 13.81 7.21
CA GLU A 51 -21.70 12.80 6.36
C GLU A 51 -20.74 13.47 5.36
N ALA A 52 -21.17 14.55 4.70
CA ALA A 52 -20.31 15.31 3.79
C ALA A 52 -19.12 15.96 4.50
N GLU A 53 -19.30 16.47 5.73
CA GLU A 53 -18.20 17.02 6.53
C GLU A 53 -17.21 15.94 6.97
N LEU A 54 -17.69 14.75 7.32
CA LEU A 54 -16.85 13.60 7.66
C LEU A 54 -16.06 13.10 6.46
N GLU A 55 -16.69 13.04 5.28
CA GLU A 55 -16.06 12.66 4.03
C GLU A 55 -14.97 13.67 3.63
N GLN A 56 -15.24 14.97 3.73
CA GLN A 56 -14.22 16.02 3.53
C GLN A 56 -13.05 15.87 4.51
N LYS A 57 -13.32 15.66 5.81
CA LYS A 57 -12.26 15.43 6.80
C LYS A 57 -11.47 14.14 6.57
N GLN A 58 -12.04 13.14 5.91
CA GLN A 58 -11.30 11.93 5.52
C GLN A 58 -10.39 12.23 4.33
N LEU A 59 -10.91 12.88 3.30
CA LEU A 59 -10.16 13.33 2.13
C LEU A 59 -8.98 14.25 2.51
N ASP A 60 -9.20 15.22 3.39
CA ASP A 60 -8.15 16.14 3.84
C ASP A 60 -7.02 15.38 4.57
N ARG A 61 -7.38 14.39 5.40
CA ARG A 61 -6.40 13.55 6.10
C ARG A 61 -5.61 12.64 5.16
N GLU A 62 -6.29 12.05 4.18
CA GLU A 62 -5.62 11.24 3.16
C GLU A 62 -4.66 12.09 2.33
N TYR A 63 -5.07 13.31 1.96
CA TYR A 63 -4.23 14.25 1.23
C TYR A 63 -3.00 14.69 2.04
N GLU A 64 -3.17 14.99 3.32
CA GLU A 64 -2.04 15.32 4.21
C GLU A 64 -1.07 14.15 4.36
N ALA A 65 -1.58 12.92 4.53
CA ALA A 65 -0.76 11.71 4.62
C ALA A 65 0.03 11.47 3.32
N GLU A 66 -0.61 11.61 2.15
CA GLU A 66 0.05 11.47 0.85
C GLU A 66 1.15 12.54 0.67
N LYS A 67 0.88 13.77 1.10
CA LYS A 67 1.87 14.86 1.04
C LYS A 67 3.09 14.56 1.92
N ASP A 68 2.87 14.08 3.14
CA ASP A 68 3.95 13.71 4.06
C ASP A 68 4.79 12.55 3.52
N GLU A 69 4.13 11.55 2.91
CA GLU A 69 4.81 10.44 2.23
C GLU A 69 5.68 10.95 1.07
N ARG A 70 5.16 11.85 0.22
CA ARG A 70 5.92 12.45 -0.88
C ARG A 70 7.16 13.20 -0.37
N ILE A 71 7.00 14.00 0.68
CA ILE A 71 8.11 14.75 1.29
C ILE A 71 9.17 13.79 1.85
N TYR A 72 8.73 12.69 2.49
CA TYR A 72 9.62 11.67 3.02
C TYR A 72 10.44 11.00 1.90
N ILE A 73 9.77 10.56 0.82
CA ILE A 73 10.42 9.94 -0.33
C ILE A 73 11.42 10.89 -1.00
N GLU A 74 11.07 12.16 -1.16
CA GLU A 74 11.97 13.17 -1.74
C GLU A 74 13.23 13.37 -0.86
N LYS A 75 13.06 13.47 0.46
CA LYS A 75 14.20 13.57 1.40
C LYS A 75 15.10 12.33 1.34
N LEU A 76 14.50 11.15 1.25
CA LEU A 76 15.24 9.90 1.13
C LEU A 76 16.05 9.88 -0.18
N LYS A 77 15.41 10.21 -1.30
CA LYS A 77 16.04 10.28 -2.62
C LYS A 77 17.23 11.24 -2.62
N ASN A 78 17.03 12.48 -2.15
CA ASN A 78 18.10 13.47 -2.05
C ASN A 78 19.28 12.99 -1.19
N ARG A 79 19.00 12.32 -0.06
CA ARG A 79 20.05 11.74 0.80
C ARG A 79 20.85 10.67 0.06
N ILE A 80 20.18 9.78 -0.67
CA ILE A 80 20.85 8.72 -1.41
C ILE A 80 21.64 9.28 -2.60
N GLU A 81 21.08 10.24 -3.34
CA GLU A 81 21.77 10.90 -4.45
C GLU A 81 23.04 11.63 -4.02
N ASN A 82 23.04 12.27 -2.83
CA ASN A 82 24.25 12.87 -2.28
C ASN A 82 25.32 11.80 -2.01
N LYS A 83 24.95 10.66 -1.42
CA LYS A 83 25.88 9.56 -1.18
C LYS A 83 26.40 8.92 -2.47
N VAL A 84 25.56 8.84 -3.51
CA VAL A 84 25.99 8.36 -4.84
C VAL A 84 27.03 9.32 -5.42
N ARG A 85 26.76 10.62 -5.38
CA ARG A 85 27.73 11.65 -5.80
C ARG A 85 29.05 11.54 -5.03
N GLU A 86 29.00 11.36 -3.71
CA GLU A 86 30.21 11.14 -2.90
C GLU A 86 31.05 9.93 -3.36
N ILE A 87 30.44 8.89 -3.92
CA ILE A 87 31.16 7.73 -4.48
C ILE A 87 31.69 8.06 -5.87
N ASP A 88 30.89 8.70 -6.71
CA ASP A 88 31.26 9.07 -8.06
C ASP A 88 32.44 10.05 -8.09
N ASP A 89 32.48 10.99 -7.14
CA ASP A 89 33.55 11.98 -6.96
C ASP A 89 34.87 11.36 -6.46
N ILE A 90 34.88 10.09 -6.02
CA ILE A 90 36.12 9.40 -5.67
C ILE A 90 36.91 9.13 -6.96
N GLU A 91 38.03 9.83 -7.09
CA GLU A 91 39.03 9.59 -8.12
C GLU A 91 39.64 8.19 -7.96
N ILE A 92 39.82 7.49 -9.08
CA ILE A 92 40.49 6.20 -9.11
C ILE A 92 41.99 6.49 -9.23
N PRO A 93 42.79 6.21 -8.20
CA PRO A 93 44.21 6.50 -8.21
C PRO A 93 44.94 5.60 -9.23
N GLU A 94 46.05 6.06 -9.78
CA GLU A 94 46.91 5.24 -10.65
C GLU A 94 47.90 4.38 -9.87
N ASP A 95 48.17 4.72 -8.60
CA ASP A 95 49.08 3.97 -7.74
C ASP A 95 48.46 2.65 -7.26
N ARG A 96 49.21 1.56 -7.44
CA ARG A 96 48.83 0.19 -7.04
C ARG A 96 48.32 0.10 -5.61
N LYS A 97 49.07 0.66 -4.65
CA LYS A 97 48.75 0.54 -3.23
C LYS A 97 47.47 1.31 -2.92
N GLN A 98 47.30 2.48 -3.51
CA GLN A 98 46.09 3.28 -3.36
C GLN A 98 44.86 2.62 -4.00
N GLN A 99 44.99 1.98 -5.16
CA GLN A 99 43.90 1.19 -5.77
C GLN A 99 43.44 0.05 -4.88
N ILE A 100 44.40 -0.69 -4.29
CA ILE A 100 44.12 -1.75 -3.31
C ILE A 100 43.37 -1.21 -2.08
N LEU A 101 43.82 -0.08 -1.53
CA LEU A 101 43.17 0.56 -0.38
C LEU A 101 41.75 1.02 -0.73
N LEU A 102 41.56 1.58 -1.92
CA LEU A 102 40.25 2.01 -2.41
C LEU A 102 39.31 0.81 -2.55
N MET A 103 39.73 -0.27 -3.22
CA MET A 103 38.93 -1.50 -3.34
C MET A 103 38.53 -2.06 -1.98
N ASN A 104 39.46 -2.12 -1.02
CA ASN A 104 39.16 -2.59 0.34
C ASN A 104 38.14 -1.68 1.06
N ARG A 105 38.27 -0.35 0.90
CA ARG A 105 37.31 0.61 1.45
C ARG A 105 35.92 0.44 0.83
N LEU A 106 35.82 0.28 -0.47
CA LEU A 106 34.56 0.07 -1.18
C LEU A 106 33.88 -1.24 -0.73
N ILE A 107 34.65 -2.32 -0.53
CA ILE A 107 34.12 -3.57 0.05
C ILE A 107 33.51 -3.32 1.42
N LEU A 108 34.19 -2.57 2.29
CA LEU A 108 33.68 -2.26 3.63
C LEU A 108 32.41 -1.42 3.56
N LEU A 109 32.39 -0.39 2.73
CA LEU A 109 31.21 0.46 2.54
C LEU A 109 30.00 -0.35 2.06
N LEU A 110 30.20 -1.26 1.11
CA LEU A 110 29.13 -2.11 0.60
C LEU A 110 28.64 -3.13 1.64
N LYS A 111 29.54 -3.67 2.46
CA LYS A 111 29.16 -4.56 3.57
C LYS A 111 28.35 -3.83 4.65
N SER A 112 28.69 -2.59 4.94
CA SER A 112 27.94 -1.74 5.88
C SER A 112 26.61 -1.25 5.32
N ASN A 113 26.47 -1.22 4.00
CA ASN A 113 25.27 -0.77 3.30
C ASN A 113 24.81 -1.85 2.31
N PRO A 114 24.37 -3.02 2.80
CA PRO A 114 24.00 -4.14 1.94
C PRO A 114 22.77 -3.81 1.08
N PHE A 115 22.64 -4.49 -0.05
CA PHE A 115 21.42 -4.44 -0.85
C PHE A 115 20.21 -4.86 -0.02
N LYS A 116 19.17 -4.04 -0.09
CA LYS A 116 17.90 -4.24 0.61
C LYS A 116 16.83 -4.72 -0.36
N ASP A 117 15.80 -5.31 0.22
CA ASP A 117 14.68 -5.89 -0.50
C ASP A 117 13.36 -5.50 0.19
N ASP A 118 13.22 -4.20 0.45
CA ASP A 118 12.08 -3.55 1.10
C ASP A 118 11.34 -2.61 0.13
N GLY A 119 10.27 -1.96 0.61
CA GLY A 119 9.46 -1.06 -0.21
C GLY A 119 10.20 0.18 -0.73
N GLU A 120 11.36 0.50 -0.16
CA GLU A 120 12.20 1.65 -0.55
C GLU A 120 13.46 1.22 -1.32
N SER A 121 13.57 -0.07 -1.64
CA SER A 121 14.79 -0.66 -2.20
C SER A 121 15.18 -0.05 -3.55
N ASP A 122 14.23 0.41 -4.35
CA ASP A 122 14.50 1.08 -5.64
C ASP A 122 15.28 2.39 -5.46
N ILE A 123 15.05 3.09 -4.35
CA ILE A 123 15.78 4.31 -4.01
C ILE A 123 17.05 3.95 -3.24
N THR A 124 16.94 3.16 -2.17
CA THR A 124 18.06 2.93 -1.25
C THR A 124 19.18 2.09 -1.84
N ASN A 125 18.89 1.24 -2.84
CA ASN A 125 19.90 0.42 -3.50
C ASN A 125 20.75 1.18 -4.53
N ALA A 126 20.41 2.42 -4.89
CA ALA A 126 21.25 3.22 -5.80
C ALA A 126 22.65 3.47 -5.20
N TYR A 127 22.75 3.61 -3.87
CA TYR A 127 24.04 3.78 -3.20
C TYR A 127 24.95 2.54 -3.25
N PRO A 128 24.53 1.34 -2.80
CA PRO A 128 25.34 0.13 -2.96
C PRO A 128 25.62 -0.23 -4.42
N GLU A 129 24.76 0.15 -5.35
CA GLU A 129 25.02 0.01 -6.79
C GLU A 129 26.18 0.91 -7.24
N ALA A 130 26.18 2.19 -6.88
CA ALA A 130 27.29 3.10 -7.17
C ALA A 130 28.62 2.59 -6.58
N ILE A 131 28.62 2.08 -5.34
CA ILE A 131 29.81 1.47 -4.73
C ILE A 131 30.31 0.28 -5.55
N LEU A 132 29.40 -0.60 -5.98
CA LEU A 132 29.75 -1.77 -6.77
C LEU A 132 30.34 -1.37 -8.13
N THR A 133 29.72 -0.42 -8.83
CA THR A 133 30.21 0.09 -10.13
C THR A 133 31.57 0.74 -9.99
N LYS A 134 31.79 1.58 -8.96
CA LYS A 134 33.11 2.19 -8.71
C LYS A 134 34.17 1.13 -8.41
N TYR A 135 33.82 0.08 -7.66
CA TYR A 135 34.71 -1.05 -7.41
C TYR A 135 35.05 -1.78 -8.71
N GLU A 136 34.08 -2.02 -9.59
CA GLU A 136 34.31 -2.63 -10.91
C GLU A 136 35.28 -1.81 -11.77
N HIS A 137 35.08 -0.49 -11.84
CA HIS A 137 35.98 0.39 -12.58
C HIS A 137 37.39 0.40 -11.98
N THR A 138 37.50 0.43 -10.65
CA THR A 138 38.80 0.38 -9.95
C THR A 138 39.52 -0.94 -10.25
N LEU A 139 38.81 -2.06 -10.22
CA LEU A 139 39.36 -3.37 -10.54
C LEU A 139 39.76 -3.47 -12.02
N MET A 140 38.95 -2.95 -12.93
CA MET A 140 39.27 -2.93 -14.36
C MET A 140 40.56 -2.13 -14.64
N MET A 141 40.71 -0.97 -14.01
CA MET A 141 41.94 -0.17 -14.11
C MET A 141 43.14 -0.93 -13.52
N PHE A 142 42.96 -1.55 -12.34
CA PHE A 142 44.00 -2.36 -11.70
C PHE A 142 44.45 -3.53 -12.58
N GLU A 143 43.51 -4.24 -13.20
CA GLU A 143 43.79 -5.34 -14.13
C GLU A 143 44.53 -4.88 -15.39
N THR A 144 44.25 -3.66 -15.85
CA THR A 144 44.89 -3.08 -17.03
C THR A 144 46.33 -2.66 -16.75
N LEU A 145 46.59 -2.07 -15.57
CA LEU A 145 47.91 -1.58 -15.18
C LEU A 145 48.82 -2.68 -14.59
N TYR A 146 48.24 -3.71 -13.96
CA TYR A 146 48.97 -4.73 -13.21
C TYR A 146 48.52 -6.16 -13.59
N SER A 147 48.44 -6.46 -14.89
CA SER A 147 47.87 -7.72 -15.42
C SER A 147 48.41 -9.01 -14.81
N ASP A 148 49.66 -9.01 -14.36
CA ASP A 148 50.34 -10.21 -13.83
C ASP A 148 50.24 -10.31 -12.29
N ASP A 149 49.47 -9.44 -11.64
CA ASP A 149 49.33 -9.43 -10.19
C ASP A 149 48.43 -10.57 -9.68
N GLU A 150 49.00 -11.44 -8.85
CA GLU A 150 48.30 -12.56 -8.21
C GLU A 150 47.04 -12.14 -7.42
N LYS A 151 46.96 -10.88 -6.97
CA LYS A 151 45.82 -10.36 -6.21
C LYS A 151 44.59 -10.09 -7.08
N ILE A 152 44.72 -10.02 -8.40
CA ILE A 152 43.58 -9.82 -9.31
C ILE A 152 42.52 -10.90 -9.08
N GLU A 153 42.94 -12.15 -8.94
CA GLU A 153 42.00 -13.26 -8.76
C GLU A 153 41.20 -13.12 -7.45
N TYR A 154 41.88 -12.69 -6.37
CA TYR A 154 41.22 -12.38 -5.11
C TYR A 154 40.13 -11.32 -5.28
N TYR A 155 40.43 -10.20 -5.93
CA TYR A 155 39.47 -9.10 -6.12
C TYR A 155 38.34 -9.44 -7.09
N ARG A 156 38.58 -10.29 -8.10
CA ARG A 156 37.53 -10.87 -8.96
C ARG A 156 36.58 -11.77 -8.18
N ARG A 157 37.10 -12.65 -7.32
CA ARG A 157 36.26 -13.50 -6.46
C ARG A 157 35.40 -12.66 -5.53
N GLN A 158 35.96 -11.59 -4.96
CA GLN A 158 35.19 -10.64 -4.14
C GLN A 158 34.11 -9.95 -4.96
N LEU A 159 34.40 -9.47 -6.17
CA LEU A 159 33.39 -8.90 -7.06
C LEU A 159 32.22 -9.86 -7.29
N GLY A 160 32.53 -11.13 -7.59
CA GLY A 160 31.53 -12.17 -7.78
C GLY A 160 30.66 -12.40 -6.54
N ALA A 161 31.26 -12.37 -5.34
CA ALA A 161 30.52 -12.48 -4.08
C ALA A 161 29.57 -11.27 -3.87
N LEU A 162 30.03 -10.06 -4.17
CA LEU A 162 29.23 -8.83 -4.06
C LEU A 162 28.06 -8.80 -5.08
N LYS A 163 28.30 -9.25 -6.32
CA LYS A 163 27.23 -9.43 -7.32
C LYS A 163 26.20 -10.47 -6.88
N LYS A 164 26.65 -11.59 -6.29
CA LYS A 164 25.74 -12.59 -5.72
C LYS A 164 24.91 -12.02 -4.57
N GLN A 165 25.47 -11.10 -3.77
CA GLN A 165 24.73 -10.42 -2.72
C GLN A 165 23.58 -9.55 -3.28
N LYS A 166 23.81 -8.82 -4.38
CA LYS A 166 22.74 -8.10 -5.12
C LYS A 166 21.62 -9.04 -5.56
N MET A 167 21.97 -10.23 -6.02
CA MET A 167 21.02 -11.22 -6.52
C MET A 167 20.26 -11.96 -5.42
N ARG A 168 20.90 -12.23 -4.26
CA ARG A 168 20.32 -13.05 -3.19
C ARG A 168 18.95 -12.58 -2.71
N GLY A 169 18.73 -11.27 -2.53
CA GLY A 169 17.42 -10.76 -2.06
C GLY A 169 16.27 -11.20 -2.98
N LYS A 170 16.40 -10.90 -4.27
CA LYS A 170 15.37 -11.19 -5.28
C LYS A 170 15.07 -12.68 -5.41
N TYR A 171 16.10 -13.53 -5.45
CA TYR A 171 15.89 -14.98 -5.63
C TYR A 171 15.44 -15.70 -4.37
N LEU A 172 15.80 -15.23 -3.17
CA LEU A 172 15.39 -15.90 -1.93
C LEU A 172 13.87 -15.89 -1.77
N ARG A 173 13.21 -14.75 -2.06
CA ARG A 173 11.75 -14.64 -2.05
C ARG A 173 11.08 -15.54 -3.09
N LEU A 174 11.65 -15.59 -4.30
CA LEU A 174 11.13 -16.43 -5.38
C LEU A 174 11.25 -17.93 -5.02
N VAL A 175 12.40 -18.36 -4.51
CA VAL A 175 12.61 -19.75 -4.06
C VAL A 175 11.67 -20.10 -2.91
N LEU A 176 11.50 -19.22 -1.92
CA LEU A 176 10.53 -19.43 -0.83
C LEU A 176 9.10 -19.60 -1.37
N GLY A 177 8.68 -18.76 -2.33
CA GLY A 177 7.38 -18.89 -2.98
C GLY A 177 7.19 -20.24 -3.69
N ILE A 178 8.21 -20.68 -4.44
CA ILE A 178 8.20 -21.99 -5.11
C ILE A 178 8.12 -23.12 -4.09
N VAL A 179 8.90 -23.07 -3.02
CA VAL A 179 8.91 -24.11 -1.98
C VAL A 179 7.55 -24.23 -1.32
N VAL A 180 6.93 -23.10 -0.93
CA VAL A 180 5.57 -23.09 -0.37
C VAL A 180 4.57 -23.67 -1.37
N PHE A 181 4.67 -23.30 -2.64
CA PHE A 181 3.80 -23.83 -3.69
C PHE A 181 3.94 -25.36 -3.87
N ILE A 182 5.17 -25.89 -3.88
CA ILE A 182 5.43 -27.33 -3.96
C ILE A 182 4.86 -28.05 -2.73
N LEU A 183 5.03 -27.50 -1.53
CA LEU A 183 4.46 -28.08 -0.31
C LEU A 183 2.94 -28.16 -0.36
N ILE A 184 2.27 -27.13 -0.90
CA ILE A 184 0.82 -27.12 -1.11
C ILE A 184 0.42 -28.23 -2.10
N LEU A 185 1.13 -28.37 -3.22
CA LEU A 185 0.86 -29.43 -4.19
C LEU A 185 1.06 -30.83 -3.61
N LEU A 186 2.14 -31.04 -2.83
CA LEU A 186 2.38 -32.30 -2.14
C LEU A 186 1.29 -32.59 -1.11
N PHE A 187 0.86 -31.58 -0.35
CA PHE A 187 -0.26 -31.73 0.59
C PHE A 187 -1.53 -32.19 -0.12
N PHE A 188 -1.93 -31.53 -1.21
CA PHE A 188 -3.10 -31.94 -2.00
C PHE A 188 -2.94 -33.33 -2.62
N ALA A 189 -1.75 -33.68 -3.12
CA ALA A 189 -1.48 -35.01 -3.65
C ALA A 189 -1.59 -36.09 -2.56
N THR A 190 -1.10 -35.83 -1.34
CA THR A 190 -1.25 -36.76 -0.21
C THR A 190 -2.70 -36.89 0.25
N MET A 191 -3.45 -35.79 0.31
CA MET A 191 -4.88 -35.83 0.64
C MET A 191 -5.68 -36.61 -0.40
N ALA A 192 -5.41 -36.38 -1.70
CA ALA A 192 -6.03 -37.13 -2.78
C ALA A 192 -5.68 -38.62 -2.71
N TYR A 193 -4.43 -38.97 -2.41
CA TYR A 193 -4.00 -40.36 -2.23
C TYR A 193 -4.69 -41.03 -1.04
N LEU A 194 -4.81 -40.34 0.09
CA LEU A 194 -5.46 -40.86 1.30
C LEU A 194 -6.97 -41.04 1.10
N GLN A 195 -7.63 -40.11 0.41
CA GLN A 195 -9.05 -40.21 0.06
C GLN A 195 -9.31 -41.37 -0.92
N ASN A 196 -8.46 -41.53 -1.94
CA ASN A 196 -8.62 -42.59 -2.93
C ASN A 196 -8.38 -44.01 -2.36
N ASN A 197 -7.64 -44.10 -1.25
CA ASN A 197 -7.39 -45.36 -0.53
C ASN A 197 -8.30 -45.55 0.70
N GLY A 198 -9.28 -44.67 0.93
CA GLY A 198 -10.27 -44.82 2.00
C GLY A 198 -9.75 -44.60 3.43
N TYR A 199 -8.64 -43.87 3.59
CA TYR A 199 -8.11 -43.54 4.92
C TYR A 199 -8.78 -42.31 5.55
N ILE A 200 -9.49 -41.51 4.76
CA ILE A 200 -10.15 -40.25 5.15
C ILE A 200 -11.44 -40.12 4.31
N ASP A 201 -12.58 -39.81 4.94
CA ASP A 201 -13.87 -39.55 4.26
C ASP A 201 -13.93 -38.18 3.56
#